data_AF-A0A522Z7A0-F1
#
_entry.id   AF-A0A522Z7A0-F1
#
_cell.length_a   1.000
_cell.length_b   1.000
_cell.length_c   1.000
_cell.angle_alpha   90.00
_cell.angle_beta   90.00
_cell.angle_gamma   90.00
#
_symmetry.space_group_name_H-M   'P 1'
#
loop_
_entity.id
_entity.type
_entity.pdbx_description
1 polymer ?
#
loop_
_entity_poly.entity_id
_entity_poly.type
_entity_poly.pdbx_seq_one_letter_code
_entity_poly.pdbx_strand_id
1 'polypeptide(L)' 'NIIYDCDFGTIKAPKPLSQKLKQIPGVIEVGIFTRKPDIIYKAKENGKFDILA' A
#
# COMPACT_ATOMS: atom_id res chain seq x y z
N ASN A 1 -6.45 -3.42 -18.31
CA ASN A 1 -5.20 -3.84 -17.63
C ASN A 1 -5.47 -5.07 -16.79
N ILE A 2 -4.45 -5.90 -16.56
CA ILE A 2 -4.54 -7.11 -15.74
C ILE A 2 -3.98 -6.79 -14.35
N ILE A 3 -4.52 -7.43 -13.31
CA ILE A 3 -4.02 -7.33 -11.93
C ILE A 3 -3.34 -8.64 -11.57
N TYR A 4 -2.15 -8.55 -10.99
CA TYR A 4 -1.45 -9.67 -10.38
C TYR A 4 -1.45 -9.50 -8.86
N ASP A 5 -2.00 -10.48 -8.16
CA ASP A 5 -1.83 -10.60 -6.71
C ASP A 5 -0.48 -11.26 -6.43
N CYS A 6 0.49 -10.46 -6.00
CA CYS A 6 1.86 -10.90 -5.77
C CYS A 6 2.16 -10.96 -4.27
N ASP A 7 2.53 -12.14 -3.78
CA ASP A 7 3.05 -12.29 -2.42
C ASP A 7 4.55 -11.96 -2.37
N PHE A 8 4.89 -10.86 -1.69
CA PHE A 8 6.28 -10.46 -1.38
C PHE A 8 6.65 -10.76 0.08
N GLY A 9 5.78 -11.44 0.83
CA GLY A 9 5.85 -11.54 2.28
C GLY A 9 5.81 -10.17 2.95
N THR A 10 6.46 -10.04 4.11
CA THR A 10 6.58 -8.75 4.80
C THR A 10 7.49 -7.80 4.02
N ILE A 11 6.91 -6.77 3.41
CA ILE A 11 7.64 -5.73 2.68
C ILE A 11 8.35 -4.79 3.66
N LYS A 12 9.66 -5.00 3.88
CA LYS A 12 10.48 -4.15 4.78
C LYS A 12 10.79 -2.76 4.21
N ALA A 13 10.78 -2.62 2.89
CA ALA A 13 11.17 -1.40 2.19
C ALA A 13 10.15 -1.06 1.07
N PRO A 14 8.97 -0.50 1.41
CA PRO A 14 7.87 -0.31 0.47
C PRO A 14 8.19 0.67 -0.66
N LYS A 15 8.90 1.76 -0.36
CA LYS A 15 9.28 2.76 -1.37
C LYS A 15 10.24 2.22 -2.44
N PRO A 16 11.38 1.59 -2.08
CA PRO A 16 12.24 0.95 -3.07
C PRO A 16 11.55 -0.16 -3.88
N LEU A 17 10.70 -0.98 -3.26
CA LEU A 17 9.96 -2.03 -3.98
C LEU A 17 9.01 -1.44 -5.02
N SER A 18 8.19 -0.45 -4.63
CA SER A 18 7.27 0.24 -5.55
C SER A 18 8.03 0.86 -6.73
N GLN A 19 9.15 1.54 -6.48
CA GLN A 19 9.98 2.16 -7.52
C GLN A 19 10.52 1.13 -8.52
N LYS A 20 11.04 -0.01 -8.03
CA LYS A 20 11.54 -1.09 -8.90
C LYS A 20 10.44 -1.69 -9.76
N LEU A 21 9.27 -1.95 -9.18
CA LEU A 21 8.14 -2.53 -9.92
C LEU A 21 7.62 -1.59 -11.01
N LYS A 22 7.52 -0.29 -10.73
CA LYS A 22 7.12 0.74 -11.71
C LYS A 22 8.10 0.91 -12.87
N GLN A 23 9.35 0.45 -12.73
CA GLN A 23 10.35 0.50 -13.81
C GLN A 23 10.22 -0.67 -14.79
N ILE A 24 9.42 -1.70 -14.48
CA ILE A 24 9.22 -2.85 -15.35
C ILE A 24 8.27 -2.45 -16.49
N PRO A 25 8.68 -2.58 -17.77
CA PRO A 25 7.79 -2.32 -18.90
C PRO A 25 6.52 -3.17 -18.82
N GLY A 26 5.36 -2.53 -18.97
CA GLY A 26 4.05 -3.18 -18.84
C GLY A 26 3.46 -3.16 -17.42
N VAL A 27 4.24 -2.83 -16.39
CA VAL A 27 3.68 -2.50 -15.07
C VAL A 27 3.17 -1.07 -15.11
N ILE A 28 1.85 -0.94 -15.04
CA ILE A 28 1.17 0.36 -15.13
C ILE A 28 1.12 1.02 -13.76
N GLU A 29 0.76 0.27 -12.72
CA GLU A 29 0.70 0.77 -11.34
C GLU A 29 0.98 -0.32 -10.30
N VAL A 30 1.28 0.12 -9.08
CA VAL A 30 1.59 -0.76 -7.94
C VAL A 30 0.77 -0.31 -6.73
N GLY A 31 0.08 -1.24 -6.06
CA GLY A 31 -0.77 -0.98 -4.89
C GLY A 31 -0.04 -0.61 -3.58
N ILE A 32 1.21 -0.11 -3.66
CA ILE A 32 1.99 0.31 -2.50
C ILE A 32 1.94 1.84 -2.38
N PHE A 33 1.19 2.33 -1.39
CA PHE A 33 1.06 3.76 -1.11
C PHE A 33 2.10 4.19 -0.08
N THR A 34 3.14 4.91 -0.53
CA THR A 34 4.27 5.31 0.33
C THR A 34 4.09 6.67 0.99
N ARG A 35 3.17 7.50 0.48
CA ARG A 35 2.81 8.77 1.12
C ARG A 35 1.92 8.45 2.32
N LYS A 36 2.27 8.97 3.50
CA LYS A 36 1.41 8.86 4.67
C LYS A 36 0.07 9.54 4.35
N PRO A 37 -1.08 8.86 4.56
CA PRO A 37 -2.38 9.50 4.43
C PRO A 37 -2.51 10.62 5.48
N ASP A 38 -3.28 11.65 5.16
CA ASP A 38 -3.43 12.81 6.05
C ASP A 38 -4.21 12.41 7.33
N ILE A 39 -5.17 11.49 7.22
CA ILE A 39 -5.97 10.96 8.34
C ILE A 39 -6.31 9.48 8.08
N ILE A 40 -6.20 8.63 9.11
CA ILE A 40 -6.68 7.23 9.09
C ILE A 40 -7.76 7.05 10.15
N TYR A 41 -8.93 6.58 9.75
CA TYR A 41 -10.01 6.17 10.65
C TYR A 41 -9.96 4.65 10.84
N LYS A 42 -9.61 4.19 12.04
CA LYS A 42 -9.55 2.75 12.38
C LYS A 42 -10.75 2.36 13.23
N ALA A 43 -11.73 1.70 12.62
CA ALA A 43 -12.90 1.17 13.34
C ALA A 43 -12.50 0.08 14.34
N LYS A 44 -13.22 0.01 15.46
CA LYS A 44 -13.11 -0.99 16.52
C LYS A 44 -14.40 -1.80 16.60
N GLU A 45 -14.30 -3.02 17.12
CA GLU A 45 -15.43 -3.93 17.30
C GLU A 45 -16.54 -3.36 18.20
N ASN A 46 -16.20 -2.46 19.12
CA ASN A 46 -17.15 -1.81 20.02
C ASN A 46 -17.91 -0.63 19.39
N GLY A 47 -17.86 -0.46 18.07
CA GLY A 47 -18.55 0.61 17.35
C GLY A 47 -17.90 1.99 17.45
N LYS A 48 -16.70 2.11 18.06
CA LYS A 48 -15.90 3.34 18.08
C LYS A 48 -14.81 3.30 17.00
N PHE A 49 -14.08 4.40 16.81
CA PHE A 49 -12.90 4.45 15.94
C PHE A 49 -11.77 5.27 16.55
N ASP A 50 -10.53 4.98 16.12
CA ASP A 50 -9.38 5.85 16.34
C ASP A 50 -9.12 6.74 15.13
N ILE A 51 -8.64 7.95 15.37
CA ILE A 51 -8.08 8.84 14.34
C ILE A 51 -6.56 8.78 14.48
N LEU A 52 -5.86 8.31 13.44
CA LEU A 52 -4.40 8.34 13.37
C LEU A 52 -3.99 9.41 12.34
N ALA A 53 -3.32 10.46 12.82
CA ALA A 53 -2.78 11.55 12.00
C ALA A 53 -1.24 11.43 11.87
#